data_AF-A0A835QYF8-F1
#
_entry.id   AF-A0A835QYF8-F1
#
_cell.length_a   1.000
_cell.length_b   1.000
_cell.length_c   1.000
_cell.angle_alpha   90.00
_cell.angle_beta   90.00
_cell.angle_gamma   90.00
#
_symmetry.space_group_name_H-M   'P 1'
#
loop_
_entity.id
_entity.type
_entity.pdbx_description
1 polymer ?
#
loop_
_entity_poly.entity_id
_entity_poly.type
_entity_poly.pdbx_seq_one_letter_code
_entity_poly.pdbx_strand_id
1 'polypeptide(L)'
;MINNLILDQCESASTVKCLGCLLKEPPFDWNGDTHPQIPMEKLVVYRLNVGQYTNNKSSGLATNVLGTFAGVSKKLQHFITLGVNAVLLEPIFFFDEKKGPYFPYNFFSLMNTYKDIDENKSAAYSMKEMVKAFHAHGIEVLLEVAFTSTCEGTGPESQAKSFRGIDESSYYISDRMLDSETCGALKCNDPIVQQMIMDSLHYWVVEFHVDGFCFIDSSSLLQGPNREPLSRPPLVEAIAFDPLLSKTKIISDCWSPPDLTNNDVVFPHWNRWAEMNRKFCQDVRNFLRGEGLLSDLATRLCGSGDIFKAPRCPAYSFNYVTKNVGLTLVDLVSFSENSTEHASELSWNCGEEGPTDKYSVLEIRLRQVRNFCLSYSFHWVFLFLLWGMNAATLLVVYHPMARGCQLIGEIIVLDMAYK
;
A
#
# COMPACT_ATOMS: atom_id res chain seq x y z
N MET A 1 9.95 -20.47 -0.55
CA MET A 1 9.02 -20.07 -1.64
C MET A 1 8.20 -21.25 -2.11
N ILE A 2 6.89 -21.09 -2.28
CA ILE A 2 6.06 -22.04 -3.02
C ILE A 2 6.09 -21.64 -4.49
N ASN A 3 6.85 -22.35 -5.33
CA ASN A 3 6.77 -22.19 -6.79
C ASN A 3 5.83 -23.24 -7.37
N ASN A 4 4.89 -22.81 -8.22
CA ASN A 4 4.10 -23.72 -9.04
C ASN A 4 4.78 -23.93 -10.39
N LEU A 5 5.02 -25.20 -10.70
CA LEU A 5 5.50 -25.67 -11.99
C LEU A 5 4.47 -25.33 -13.08
N ILE A 6 4.95 -24.75 -14.17
CA ILE A 6 4.23 -24.71 -15.44
C ILE A 6 4.08 -26.17 -15.89
N LEU A 7 2.85 -26.61 -16.06
CA LEU A 7 2.52 -27.87 -16.70
C LEU A 7 3.04 -27.83 -18.14
N ASP A 8 4.14 -28.53 -18.42
CA ASP A 8 4.18 -29.34 -19.63
C ASP A 8 5.22 -30.49 -19.57
N GLN A 9 4.73 -31.66 -19.97
CA GLN A 9 5.42 -32.90 -20.35
C GLN A 9 6.14 -33.72 -19.26
N CYS A 10 5.38 -34.63 -18.61
CA CYS A 10 5.77 -36.05 -18.56
C CYS A 10 4.57 -36.93 -18.19
N GLU A 11 4.30 -37.94 -19.01
CA GLU A 11 3.25 -38.94 -18.81
C GLU A 11 3.55 -39.90 -17.64
N SER A 12 2.45 -40.31 -17.00
CA SER A 12 2.23 -41.55 -16.26
C SER A 12 2.73 -41.66 -14.80
N ALA A 13 1.80 -42.16 -13.97
CA ALA A 13 1.91 -42.64 -12.59
C ALA A 13 1.64 -41.63 -11.44
N SER A 14 0.45 -41.82 -10.83
CA SER A 14 -0.03 -41.29 -9.55
C SER A 14 0.00 -39.77 -9.36
N THR A 15 -1.07 -39.10 -9.77
CA THR A 15 -1.33 -37.67 -9.58
C THR A 15 -1.61 -37.34 -8.11
N VAL A 16 -0.57 -37.31 -7.30
CA VAL A 16 -0.54 -36.36 -6.17
C VAL A 16 -0.53 -34.98 -6.82
N LYS A 17 -1.67 -34.28 -6.80
CA LYS A 17 -1.75 -32.86 -7.22
C LYS A 17 -0.90 -32.06 -6.23
N CYS A 18 0.37 -31.86 -6.55
CA CYS A 18 1.24 -30.98 -5.81
C CYS A 18 0.68 -29.55 -5.96
N LEU A 19 0.12 -28.98 -4.88
CA LEU A 19 -0.43 -27.61 -4.84
C LEU A 19 0.67 -26.53 -4.75
N GLY A 20 1.94 -26.96 -4.67
CA GLY A 20 3.08 -26.07 -4.49
C GLY A 20 4.39 -26.79 -4.17
N CYS A 21 5.53 -26.28 -4.66
CA CYS A 21 6.86 -26.77 -4.31
C CYS A 21 7.59 -25.79 -3.39
N LEU A 22 7.96 -26.23 -2.18
CA LEU A 22 8.80 -25.45 -1.27
C LEU A 22 10.25 -25.46 -1.76
N LEU A 23 10.67 -24.39 -2.42
CA LEU A 23 12.07 -24.16 -2.73
C LEU A 23 12.80 -23.67 -1.48
N LYS A 24 13.86 -24.41 -1.12
CA LYS A 24 14.79 -23.99 -0.09
C LYS A 24 15.65 -22.86 -0.66
N GLU A 25 15.47 -21.66 -0.12
CA GLU A 25 16.35 -20.54 -0.44
C GLU A 25 17.73 -20.74 0.21
N PRO A 26 18.80 -20.25 -0.45
CA PRO A 26 20.09 -20.16 0.20
C PRO A 26 19.99 -19.19 1.40
N PRO A 27 20.81 -19.39 2.45
CA PRO A 27 20.86 -18.45 3.57
C PRO A 27 21.24 -17.06 3.06
N PHE A 28 20.58 -16.02 3.61
CA PHE A 28 20.89 -14.64 3.32
C PHE A 28 21.66 -14.03 4.51
N ASP A 29 22.76 -13.35 4.21
CA ASP A 29 23.56 -12.67 5.23
C ASP A 29 23.13 -11.21 5.40
N TRP A 30 22.42 -10.92 6.48
CA TRP A 30 22.00 -9.57 6.85
C TRP A 30 23.16 -8.67 7.31
N ASN A 31 24.35 -9.20 7.62
CA ASN A 31 25.58 -8.48 7.97
C ASN A 31 25.39 -7.14 8.72
N GLY A 32 24.97 -7.21 9.99
CA GLY A 32 24.83 -6.02 10.85
C GLY A 32 23.64 -5.10 10.51
N ASP A 33 22.72 -5.52 9.64
CA ASP A 33 21.47 -4.81 9.39
C ASP A 33 20.69 -4.53 10.69
N THR A 34 20.11 -3.35 10.76
CA THR A 34 19.26 -2.92 11.88
C THR A 34 18.08 -2.12 11.35
N HIS A 35 16.89 -2.45 11.84
CA HIS A 35 15.68 -1.68 11.56
C HIS A 35 15.85 -0.19 11.93
N PRO A 36 15.55 0.75 11.02
CA PRO A 36 15.67 2.19 11.28
C PRO A 36 14.82 2.71 12.45
N GLN A 37 13.64 2.12 12.70
CA GLN A 37 12.74 2.46 13.83
C GLN A 37 12.41 3.95 13.94
N ILE A 38 12.07 4.57 12.81
CA ILE A 38 11.69 5.97 12.71
C ILE A 38 10.38 6.18 13.47
N PRO A 39 10.25 7.19 14.36
CA PRO A 39 8.98 7.51 14.99
C PRO A 39 7.86 7.78 13.98
N MET A 40 6.62 7.39 14.29
CA MET A 40 5.49 7.46 13.36
C MET A 40 5.28 8.89 12.83
N GLU A 41 5.35 9.89 13.71
CA GLU A 41 5.21 11.32 13.43
C GLU A 41 6.34 11.93 12.56
N LYS A 42 7.40 11.17 12.27
CA LYS A 42 8.51 11.60 11.39
C LYS A 42 8.47 10.93 10.02
N LEU A 43 7.50 10.05 9.77
CA LEU A 43 7.42 9.32 8.51
C LEU A 43 6.98 10.20 7.35
N VAL A 44 7.73 10.10 6.26
CA VAL A 44 7.37 10.56 4.92
C VAL A 44 7.51 9.35 4.00
N VAL A 45 6.35 8.81 3.62
CA VAL A 45 6.25 7.50 2.99
C VAL A 45 5.98 7.65 1.51
N TYR A 46 6.75 6.92 0.70
CA TYR A 46 6.55 6.83 -0.75
C TYR A 46 5.89 5.51 -1.10
N ARG A 47 4.64 5.55 -1.58
CA ARG A 47 3.92 4.35 -2.02
C ARG A 47 4.29 4.02 -3.48
N LEU A 48 4.61 2.75 -3.76
CA LEU A 48 4.99 2.31 -5.10
C LEU A 48 4.60 0.86 -5.39
N ASN A 49 4.28 0.58 -6.66
CA ASN A 49 4.15 -0.78 -7.19
C ASN A 49 5.49 -1.27 -7.75
N VAL A 50 6.02 -2.38 -7.23
CA VAL A 50 7.33 -2.93 -7.65
C VAL A 50 7.41 -3.16 -9.15
N GLY A 51 6.36 -3.76 -9.72
CA GLY A 51 6.29 -4.10 -11.14
C GLY A 51 6.15 -2.90 -12.06
N GLN A 52 5.47 -1.83 -11.63
CA GLN A 52 5.23 -0.67 -12.48
C GLN A 52 6.27 0.45 -12.29
N TYR A 53 6.84 0.58 -11.09
CA TYR A 53 7.65 1.74 -10.72
C TYR A 53 8.89 1.92 -11.59
N THR A 54 9.51 0.84 -12.08
CA THR A 54 10.68 0.94 -12.95
C THR A 54 10.43 0.48 -14.39
N ASN A 55 9.21 0.04 -14.71
CA ASN A 55 8.87 -0.59 -15.99
C ASN A 55 8.57 0.39 -17.14
N ASN A 56 9.15 1.59 -17.08
CA ASN A 56 9.11 2.55 -18.16
C ASN A 56 10.55 2.91 -18.57
N LYS A 57 10.76 3.24 -19.85
CA LYS A 57 12.07 3.69 -20.38
C LYS A 57 12.59 4.92 -19.65
N SER A 58 11.72 5.77 -19.12
CA SER A 58 12.10 6.94 -18.29
C SER A 58 12.84 6.56 -17.02
N SER A 59 12.76 5.29 -16.57
CA SER A 59 13.55 4.80 -15.44
C SER A 59 15.05 4.81 -15.74
N GLY A 60 15.47 4.77 -17.00
CA GLY A 60 16.88 4.74 -17.38
C GLY A 60 17.64 3.49 -16.91
N LEU A 61 16.91 2.44 -16.51
CA LEU A 61 17.50 1.17 -16.09
C LEU A 61 17.60 0.19 -17.27
N ALA A 62 18.52 -0.77 -17.14
CA ALA A 62 18.63 -1.88 -18.07
C ALA A 62 17.36 -2.76 -18.06
N THR A 63 17.03 -3.36 -19.19
CA THR A 63 15.77 -4.12 -19.39
C THR A 63 15.60 -5.31 -18.45
N ASN A 64 16.70 -5.86 -17.96
CA ASN A 64 16.72 -7.07 -17.14
C ASN A 64 16.35 -6.87 -15.67
N VAL A 65 16.25 -5.61 -15.22
CA VAL A 65 15.87 -5.21 -13.86
C VAL A 65 14.63 -4.32 -13.84
N LEU A 66 13.93 -4.17 -14.97
CA LEU A 66 12.69 -3.39 -15.03
C LEU A 66 11.57 -4.14 -14.33
N GLY A 67 10.84 -3.46 -13.44
CA GLY A 67 9.72 -4.04 -12.70
C GLY A 67 10.13 -5.05 -11.62
N THR A 68 11.36 -4.99 -11.12
CA THR A 68 11.88 -5.93 -10.11
C THR A 68 12.35 -5.22 -8.84
N PHE A 69 12.57 -5.98 -7.76
CA PHE A 69 13.14 -5.44 -6.52
C PHE A 69 14.55 -4.86 -6.74
N ALA A 70 15.38 -5.47 -7.60
CA ALA A 70 16.68 -4.89 -7.94
C ALA A 70 16.53 -3.56 -8.69
N GLY A 71 15.51 -3.43 -9.55
CA GLY A 71 15.16 -2.18 -10.20
C GLY A 71 14.82 -1.07 -9.19
N VAL A 72 13.97 -1.38 -8.21
CA VAL A 72 13.62 -0.45 -7.11
C VAL A 72 14.87 -0.09 -6.30
N SER A 73 15.71 -1.09 -5.97
CA SER A 73 16.97 -0.88 -5.25
C SER A 73 17.93 0.08 -5.99
N LYS A 74 18.02 -0.02 -7.33
CA LYS A 74 18.79 0.92 -8.17
C LYS A 74 18.27 2.36 -8.14
N LYS A 75 17.06 2.60 -7.63
CA LYS A 75 16.47 3.92 -7.43
C LYS A 75 16.65 4.49 -6.02
N LEU A 76 17.42 3.82 -5.15
CA LEU A 76 17.71 4.29 -3.79
C LEU A 76 18.13 5.78 -3.72
N GLN A 77 19.04 6.22 -4.58
CA GLN A 77 19.50 7.62 -4.59
C GLN A 77 18.40 8.62 -4.94
N HIS A 78 17.40 8.20 -5.72
CA HIS A 78 16.24 9.03 -6.00
C HIS A 78 15.41 9.22 -4.72
N PHE A 79 15.15 8.18 -3.95
CA PHE A 79 14.43 8.28 -2.67
C PHE A 79 15.17 9.14 -1.64
N ILE A 80 16.49 9.03 -1.57
CA ILE A 80 17.33 9.87 -0.70
C ILE A 80 17.23 11.34 -1.11
N THR A 81 17.42 11.63 -2.40
CA THR A 81 17.34 13.02 -2.93
C THR A 81 15.96 13.62 -2.73
N LEU A 82 14.94 12.78 -2.84
CA LEU A 82 13.56 13.14 -2.59
C LEU A 82 13.28 13.44 -1.09
N GLY A 83 14.04 12.84 -0.18
CA GLY A 83 13.87 13.03 1.26
C GLY A 83 12.76 12.18 1.88
N VAL A 84 12.32 11.11 1.19
CA VAL A 84 11.44 10.10 1.80
C VAL A 84 12.27 9.19 2.70
N ASN A 85 11.69 8.77 3.81
CA ASN A 85 12.35 7.93 4.81
C ASN A 85 11.62 6.60 5.05
N ALA A 86 10.58 6.32 4.28
CA ALA A 86 9.98 5.01 4.18
C ALA A 86 9.42 4.80 2.78
N VAL A 87 9.38 3.53 2.34
CA VAL A 87 8.62 3.11 1.17
C VAL A 87 7.48 2.19 1.58
N LEU A 88 6.33 2.34 0.95
CA LEU A 88 5.18 1.44 1.10
C LEU A 88 5.00 0.69 -0.21
N LEU A 89 5.37 -0.59 -0.20
CA LEU A 89 5.23 -1.45 -1.37
C LEU A 89 3.78 -1.92 -1.48
N GLU A 90 3.17 -1.71 -2.64
CA GLU A 90 1.90 -2.38 -2.98
C GLU A 90 2.01 -3.90 -2.87
N PRO A 91 0.88 -4.65 -2.78
CA PRO A 91 0.94 -6.07 -2.43
C PRO A 91 1.88 -6.88 -3.32
N ILE A 92 2.82 -7.57 -2.68
CA ILE A 92 3.89 -8.32 -3.33
C ILE A 92 3.73 -9.85 -3.26
N PHE A 93 2.66 -10.30 -2.62
CA PHE A 93 2.37 -11.73 -2.47
C PHE A 93 2.16 -12.39 -3.82
N PHE A 94 2.26 -13.71 -3.89
CA PHE A 94 1.94 -14.45 -5.11
C PHE A 94 0.43 -14.34 -5.38
N PHE A 95 0.04 -13.66 -6.46
CA PHE A 95 -1.34 -13.29 -6.77
C PHE A 95 -1.78 -13.76 -8.17
N ASP A 96 -3.09 -13.69 -8.42
CA ASP A 96 -3.65 -13.94 -9.74
C ASP A 96 -3.43 -12.75 -10.67
N GLU A 97 -2.60 -12.89 -11.71
CA GLU A 97 -2.27 -11.79 -12.63
C GLU A 97 -3.48 -11.17 -13.34
N LYS A 98 -4.57 -11.92 -13.51
CA LYS A 98 -5.79 -11.41 -14.15
C LYS A 98 -6.61 -10.56 -13.19
N LYS A 99 -6.66 -10.95 -11.91
CA LYS A 99 -7.40 -10.22 -10.87
C LYS A 99 -6.58 -9.07 -10.26
N GLY A 100 -5.26 -9.20 -10.26
CA GLY A 100 -4.31 -8.20 -9.76
C GLY A 100 -3.78 -8.48 -8.35
N PRO A 101 -2.93 -7.58 -7.83
CA PRO A 101 -2.11 -7.81 -6.63
C PRO A 101 -2.90 -8.01 -5.32
N TYR A 102 -4.14 -7.53 -5.27
CA TYR A 102 -5.01 -7.65 -4.10
C TYR A 102 -5.71 -9.00 -3.95
N PHE A 103 -5.49 -9.94 -4.88
CA PHE A 103 -6.09 -11.26 -4.86
C PHE A 103 -4.99 -12.35 -4.79
N PRO A 104 -4.37 -12.51 -3.61
CA PRO A 104 -3.29 -13.48 -3.43
C PRO A 104 -3.79 -14.93 -3.43
N TYR A 105 -2.90 -15.84 -3.83
CA TYR A 105 -3.05 -17.29 -3.68
C TYR A 105 -2.58 -17.78 -2.29
N ASN A 106 -1.59 -17.09 -1.72
CA ASN A 106 -1.03 -17.36 -0.39
C ASN A 106 -0.31 -16.11 0.14
N PHE A 107 0.14 -16.16 1.40
CA PHE A 107 0.71 -15.01 2.11
C PHE A 107 2.20 -15.11 2.44
N PHE A 108 2.92 -16.09 1.88
CA PHE A 108 4.29 -16.42 2.26
C PHE A 108 5.28 -16.41 1.10
N SER A 109 4.81 -16.29 -0.14
CA SER A 109 5.67 -16.23 -1.32
C SER A 109 5.47 -14.93 -2.08
N LEU A 110 6.56 -14.46 -2.70
CA LEU A 110 6.57 -13.31 -3.59
C LEU A 110 6.05 -13.66 -4.98
N MET A 111 5.57 -12.64 -5.70
CA MET A 111 5.23 -12.77 -7.10
C MET A 111 6.47 -13.05 -7.96
N ASN A 112 6.39 -14.07 -8.82
CA ASN A 112 7.52 -14.53 -9.66
C ASN A 112 7.97 -13.48 -10.68
N THR A 113 7.07 -12.60 -11.12
CA THR A 113 7.37 -11.55 -12.10
C THR A 113 8.31 -10.47 -11.57
N TYR A 114 8.53 -10.39 -10.25
CA TYR A 114 9.48 -9.47 -9.64
C TYR A 114 10.91 -10.04 -9.55
N LYS A 115 11.15 -11.22 -10.13
CA LYS A 115 12.48 -11.81 -10.25
C LYS A 115 13.27 -11.13 -11.37
N ASP A 116 14.55 -10.92 -11.13
CA ASP A 116 15.49 -10.44 -12.16
C ASP A 116 15.63 -11.47 -13.30
N ILE A 117 15.71 -10.98 -14.55
CA ILE A 117 15.72 -11.84 -15.75
C ILE A 117 17.09 -12.51 -15.95
N ASP A 118 18.18 -11.76 -15.72
CA ASP A 118 19.55 -12.22 -16.01
C ASP A 118 20.36 -12.57 -14.76
N GLU A 119 19.90 -12.16 -13.57
CA GLU A 119 20.56 -12.52 -12.32
C GLU A 119 19.97 -13.85 -11.83
N ASN A 120 20.83 -14.82 -11.52
CA ASN A 120 20.41 -16.13 -10.99
C ASN A 120 19.88 -16.03 -9.54
N LYS A 121 19.42 -14.84 -9.12
CA LYS A 121 18.86 -14.50 -7.82
C LYS A 121 17.35 -14.71 -7.84
N SER A 122 16.81 -15.18 -6.73
CA SER A 122 15.37 -15.24 -6.53
C SER A 122 14.82 -13.84 -6.21
N ALA A 123 13.52 -13.63 -6.44
CA ALA A 123 12.85 -12.38 -6.04
C ALA A 123 13.02 -12.08 -4.55
N ALA A 124 13.04 -13.10 -3.67
CA ALA A 124 13.28 -12.88 -2.24
C ALA A 124 14.70 -12.44 -1.95
N TYR A 125 15.69 -13.01 -2.62
CA TYR A 125 17.06 -12.57 -2.44
C TYR A 125 17.20 -11.09 -2.83
N SER A 126 16.65 -10.69 -3.99
CA SER A 126 16.68 -9.30 -4.44
C SER A 126 15.87 -8.37 -3.53
N MET A 127 14.76 -8.84 -2.94
CA MET A 127 14.01 -8.08 -1.94
C MET A 127 14.82 -7.87 -0.65
N LYS A 128 15.49 -8.92 -0.13
CA LYS A 128 16.34 -8.82 1.06
C LYS A 128 17.52 -7.87 0.83
N GLU A 129 18.14 -7.92 -0.36
CA GLU A 129 19.17 -6.94 -0.75
C GLU A 129 18.62 -5.50 -0.78
N MET A 130 17.42 -5.29 -1.33
CA MET A 130 16.77 -3.98 -1.37
C MET A 130 16.51 -3.47 0.06
N VAL A 131 15.90 -4.28 0.92
CA VAL A 131 15.61 -3.90 2.33
C VAL A 131 16.90 -3.52 3.05
N LYS A 132 17.93 -4.36 2.98
CA LYS A 132 19.24 -4.10 3.59
C LYS A 132 19.87 -2.80 3.09
N ALA A 133 19.80 -2.53 1.79
CA ALA A 133 20.32 -1.30 1.21
C ALA A 133 19.55 -0.05 1.69
N PHE A 134 18.23 -0.17 1.85
CA PHE A 134 17.36 0.91 2.30
C PHE A 134 17.59 1.21 3.79
N HIS A 135 17.68 0.17 4.62
CA HIS A 135 18.02 0.28 6.04
C HIS A 135 19.37 0.96 6.28
N ALA A 136 20.39 0.62 5.48
CA ALA A 136 21.70 1.26 5.55
C ALA A 136 21.67 2.79 5.31
N HIS A 137 20.59 3.29 4.70
CA HIS A 137 20.35 4.72 4.45
C HIS A 137 19.20 5.29 5.28
N GLY A 138 18.73 4.55 6.30
CA GLY A 138 17.66 4.98 7.19
C GLY A 138 16.30 5.09 6.52
N ILE A 139 16.02 4.26 5.50
CA ILE A 139 14.72 4.18 4.84
C ILE A 139 14.03 2.89 5.30
N GLU A 140 12.84 3.02 5.90
CA GLU A 140 12.01 1.87 6.29
C GLU A 140 11.29 1.25 5.07
N VAL A 141 11.04 -0.06 5.12
CA VAL A 141 10.25 -0.79 4.12
C VAL A 141 8.96 -1.32 4.75
N LEU A 142 7.84 -0.77 4.30
CA LEU A 142 6.49 -1.16 4.69
C LEU A 142 5.82 -1.95 3.57
N LEU A 143 4.94 -2.89 3.92
CA LEU A 143 4.20 -3.71 2.96
C LEU A 143 2.69 -3.48 3.04
N GLU A 144 2.05 -3.29 1.89
CA GLU A 144 0.60 -3.45 1.79
C GLU A 144 0.23 -4.92 1.75
N VAL A 145 -0.74 -5.30 2.58
CA VAL A 145 -1.12 -6.70 2.77
C VAL A 145 -2.63 -6.86 2.61
N ALA A 146 -3.01 -7.78 1.72
CA ALA A 146 -4.40 -8.16 1.47
C ALA A 146 -4.66 -9.54 2.08
N PHE A 147 -4.99 -9.58 3.37
CA PHE A 147 -5.23 -10.83 4.12
C PHE A 147 -6.69 -11.27 4.18
N THR A 148 -7.63 -10.39 3.82
CA THR A 148 -9.06 -10.62 4.05
C THR A 148 -9.72 -11.41 2.93
N SER A 149 -9.07 -11.53 1.78
CA SER A 149 -9.58 -12.26 0.63
C SER A 149 -8.48 -12.95 -0.18
N THR A 150 -8.89 -13.92 -0.99
CA THR A 150 -8.03 -14.63 -1.94
C THR A 150 -8.63 -14.63 -3.34
N CYS A 151 -7.84 -15.03 -4.32
CA CYS A 151 -8.30 -15.21 -5.70
C CYS A 151 -9.21 -16.44 -5.93
N GLU A 152 -9.45 -17.29 -4.93
CA GLU A 152 -10.13 -18.60 -5.13
C GLU A 152 -11.66 -18.50 -5.31
N GLY A 153 -12.24 -17.30 -5.19
CA GLY A 153 -13.66 -17.03 -5.44
C GLY A 153 -14.60 -17.75 -4.47
N THR A 154 -15.90 -17.69 -4.76
CA THR A 154 -16.98 -18.44 -4.07
C THR A 154 -17.92 -19.08 -5.09
N GLY A 155 -18.76 -20.03 -4.65
CA GLY A 155 -19.79 -20.61 -5.50
C GLY A 155 -19.29 -21.54 -6.63
N PRO A 156 -20.08 -21.71 -7.71
CA PRO A 156 -19.80 -22.65 -8.80
C PRO A 156 -18.51 -22.36 -9.57
N GLU A 157 -18.07 -21.10 -9.59
CA GLU A 157 -16.84 -20.68 -10.28
C GLU A 157 -15.59 -20.77 -9.40
N SER A 158 -15.72 -21.22 -8.15
CA SER A 158 -14.60 -21.33 -7.22
C SER A 158 -13.53 -22.29 -7.73
N GLN A 159 -12.27 -21.91 -7.54
CA GLN A 159 -11.11 -22.70 -7.98
C GLN A 159 -10.31 -23.15 -6.76
N ALA A 160 -10.36 -24.45 -6.46
CA ALA A 160 -9.56 -25.06 -5.39
C ALA A 160 -8.08 -25.17 -5.82
N LYS A 161 -7.31 -24.12 -5.57
CA LYS A 161 -5.88 -23.99 -5.90
C LYS A 161 -4.96 -23.97 -4.68
N SER A 162 -5.46 -23.57 -3.52
CA SER A 162 -4.74 -23.36 -2.26
C SER A 162 -5.68 -23.71 -1.09
N PHE A 163 -6.01 -22.75 -0.22
CA PHE A 163 -6.79 -22.94 1.00
C PHE A 163 -8.13 -23.66 0.79
N ARG A 164 -8.83 -23.37 -0.30
CA ARG A 164 -10.13 -23.98 -0.60
C ARG A 164 -10.00 -25.48 -0.87
N GLY A 165 -8.89 -25.90 -1.47
CA GLY A 165 -8.57 -27.31 -1.69
C GLY A 165 -8.10 -28.04 -0.42
N ILE A 166 -7.67 -27.30 0.60
CA ILE A 166 -7.26 -27.86 1.90
C ILE A 166 -8.49 -28.03 2.80
N ASP A 167 -9.19 -26.92 3.10
CA ASP A 167 -10.43 -26.93 3.90
C ASP A 167 -11.22 -25.63 3.73
N GLU A 168 -12.17 -25.62 2.80
CA GLU A 168 -13.03 -24.46 2.59
C GLU A 168 -13.76 -23.99 3.85
N SER A 169 -14.24 -24.92 4.67
CA SER A 169 -15.13 -24.61 5.79
C SER A 169 -14.41 -23.86 6.92
N SER A 170 -13.13 -24.16 7.11
CA SER A 170 -12.27 -23.48 8.07
C SER A 170 -11.79 -22.13 7.55
N TYR A 171 -11.31 -22.07 6.30
CA TYR A 171 -10.68 -20.85 5.75
C TYR A 171 -11.66 -19.78 5.29
N TYR A 172 -12.80 -20.14 4.70
CA TYR A 172 -13.68 -19.18 4.04
C TYR A 172 -14.99 -18.93 4.79
N ILE A 173 -15.52 -17.72 4.62
CA ILE A 173 -16.88 -17.40 5.02
C ILE A 173 -17.82 -18.12 4.03
N SER A 174 -18.58 -19.08 4.53
CA SER A 174 -19.57 -19.84 3.74
C SER A 174 -20.82 -18.98 3.59
N ASP A 175 -20.83 -18.09 2.60
CA ASP A 175 -22.04 -17.35 2.27
C ASP A 175 -22.30 -17.34 0.76
N ARG A 176 -23.48 -17.81 0.37
CA ARG A 176 -24.04 -17.72 -0.98
C ARG A 176 -24.59 -16.32 -1.29
N MET A 177 -24.54 -15.40 -0.33
CA MET A 177 -25.00 -14.01 -0.43
C MET A 177 -23.87 -13.02 -0.75
N LEU A 178 -22.67 -13.50 -1.07
CA LEU A 178 -21.62 -12.68 -1.67
C LEU A 178 -22.01 -12.38 -3.12
N ASP A 179 -22.57 -11.20 -3.38
CA ASP A 179 -22.82 -10.70 -4.74
C ASP A 179 -21.52 -10.55 -5.56
N SER A 180 -20.35 -10.59 -4.90
CA SER A 180 -19.04 -10.70 -5.56
C SER A 180 -18.59 -12.16 -5.61
N GLU A 181 -19.07 -12.90 -6.62
CA GLU A 181 -18.67 -14.29 -6.92
C GLU A 181 -17.15 -14.42 -7.23
N THR A 182 -16.43 -13.30 -7.30
CA THR A 182 -15.07 -13.21 -7.83
C THR A 182 -13.96 -13.33 -6.78
N CYS A 183 -14.24 -13.22 -5.47
CA CYS A 183 -13.23 -13.27 -4.42
C CYS A 183 -13.61 -14.25 -3.29
N GLY A 184 -12.60 -14.90 -2.68
CA GLY A 184 -12.81 -15.78 -1.54
C GLY A 184 -12.58 -15.04 -0.23
N ALA A 185 -13.63 -14.60 0.47
CA ALA A 185 -13.51 -13.89 1.74
C ALA A 185 -13.08 -14.84 2.87
N LEU A 186 -11.96 -14.53 3.52
CA LEU A 186 -11.38 -15.35 4.58
C LEU A 186 -12.07 -15.11 5.93
N LYS A 187 -12.25 -16.19 6.68
CA LYS A 187 -12.79 -16.19 8.03
C LYS A 187 -11.71 -15.76 9.03
N CYS A 188 -11.39 -14.47 9.05
CA CYS A 188 -10.29 -13.90 9.84
C CYS A 188 -10.47 -14.01 11.36
N ASN A 189 -11.64 -14.46 11.84
CA ASN A 189 -11.92 -14.75 13.23
C ASN A 189 -11.72 -16.24 13.59
N ASP A 190 -11.47 -17.12 12.63
CA ASP A 190 -11.15 -18.52 12.89
C ASP A 190 -9.71 -18.64 13.44
N PRO A 191 -9.46 -19.40 14.51
CA PRO A 191 -8.12 -19.54 15.09
C PRO A 191 -7.05 -20.01 14.11
N ILE A 192 -7.39 -20.86 13.13
CA ILE A 192 -6.43 -21.35 12.13
C ILE A 192 -6.05 -20.23 11.17
N VAL A 193 -7.03 -19.45 10.72
CA VAL A 193 -6.80 -18.30 9.84
C VAL A 193 -6.02 -17.20 10.58
N GLN A 194 -6.36 -16.96 11.85
CA GLN A 194 -5.62 -16.02 12.70
C GLN A 194 -4.15 -16.41 12.83
N GLN A 195 -3.87 -17.67 13.17
CA GLN A 195 -2.51 -18.17 13.31
C GLN A 195 -1.74 -18.03 12.00
N MET A 196 -2.35 -18.40 10.87
CA MET A 196 -1.73 -18.26 9.55
C MET A 196 -1.36 -16.80 9.22
N ILE A 197 -2.24 -15.85 9.51
CA ILE A 197 -1.96 -14.42 9.27
C ILE A 197 -0.84 -13.93 10.22
N MET A 198 -0.87 -14.32 11.49
CA MET A 198 0.20 -14.00 12.46
C MET A 198 1.55 -14.57 12.02
N ASP A 199 1.59 -15.84 11.60
CA ASP A 199 2.79 -16.50 11.08
C ASP A 199 3.32 -15.80 9.83
N SER A 200 2.44 -15.35 8.94
CA SER A 200 2.83 -14.56 7.76
C SER A 200 3.46 -13.23 8.17
N LEU A 201 2.83 -12.47 9.08
CA LEU A 201 3.39 -11.21 9.57
C LEU A 201 4.76 -11.41 10.22
N HIS A 202 4.88 -12.43 11.09
CA HIS A 202 6.16 -12.79 11.72
C HIS A 202 7.20 -13.18 10.68
N TYR A 203 6.83 -13.96 9.67
CA TYR A 203 7.72 -14.35 8.58
C TYR A 203 8.30 -13.12 7.86
N TRP A 204 7.46 -12.15 7.48
CA TRP A 204 7.93 -10.94 6.80
C TRP A 204 8.82 -10.06 7.67
N VAL A 205 8.58 -9.99 8.98
CA VAL A 205 9.46 -9.25 9.90
C VAL A 205 10.78 -9.98 10.13
N VAL A 206 10.74 -11.28 10.43
CA VAL A 206 11.94 -12.04 10.82
C VAL A 206 12.81 -12.40 9.62
N GLU A 207 12.21 -12.85 8.52
CA GLU A 207 12.96 -13.35 7.36
C GLU A 207 13.34 -12.22 6.39
N PHE A 208 12.49 -11.18 6.28
CA PHE A 208 12.67 -10.08 5.32
C PHE A 208 12.98 -8.73 5.96
N HIS A 209 12.99 -8.63 7.30
CA HIS A 209 13.23 -7.39 8.04
C HIS A 209 12.26 -6.26 7.65
N VAL A 210 11.01 -6.59 7.31
CA VAL A 210 9.96 -5.60 7.03
C VAL A 210 9.65 -4.78 8.29
N ASP A 211 9.54 -3.46 8.15
CA ASP A 211 9.32 -2.52 9.26
C ASP A 211 7.85 -2.31 9.62
N GLY A 212 6.92 -2.73 8.76
CA GLY A 212 5.51 -2.59 9.03
C GLY A 212 4.58 -2.94 7.88
N PHE A 213 3.29 -2.83 8.16
CA PHE A 213 2.21 -3.32 7.32
C PHE A 213 1.06 -2.32 7.22
N CYS A 214 0.53 -2.15 6.01
CA CYS A 214 -0.72 -1.47 5.72
C CYS A 214 -1.77 -2.51 5.29
N PHE A 215 -2.75 -2.74 6.14
CA PHE A 215 -3.78 -3.76 5.95
C PHE A 215 -4.89 -3.19 5.06
N ILE A 216 -4.99 -3.75 3.86
CA ILE A 216 -6.04 -3.42 2.90
C ILE A 216 -7.32 -4.17 3.30
N ASP A 217 -8.47 -3.55 3.04
CA ASP A 217 -9.79 -4.05 3.42
C ASP A 217 -9.89 -4.34 4.92
N SER A 218 -9.25 -3.52 5.75
CA SER A 218 -9.16 -3.76 7.19
C SER A 218 -10.54 -3.80 7.88
N SER A 219 -11.58 -3.20 7.28
CA SER A 219 -12.95 -3.29 7.78
C SER A 219 -13.47 -4.73 7.89
N SER A 220 -13.03 -5.63 7.01
CA SER A 220 -13.43 -7.04 7.04
C SER A 220 -12.85 -7.79 8.24
N LEU A 221 -11.75 -7.30 8.82
CA LEU A 221 -11.17 -7.84 10.06
C LEU A 221 -12.04 -7.55 11.28
N LEU A 222 -12.99 -6.61 11.17
CA LEU A 222 -13.88 -6.22 12.26
C LEU A 222 -15.16 -7.06 12.31
N GLN A 223 -15.29 -8.04 11.42
CA GLN A 223 -16.52 -8.81 11.25
C GLN A 223 -16.41 -10.21 11.89
N GLY A 224 -17.50 -10.61 12.56
CA GLY A 224 -17.69 -11.95 13.10
C GLY A 224 -18.09 -12.95 12.01
N PRO A 225 -18.26 -14.24 12.37
CA PRO A 225 -18.54 -15.31 11.40
C PRO A 225 -19.82 -15.08 10.58
N ASN A 226 -20.78 -14.33 11.13
CA ASN A 226 -22.04 -13.96 10.47
C ASN A 226 -22.03 -12.48 10.04
N ARG A 227 -20.85 -11.88 9.85
CA ARG A 227 -20.63 -10.47 9.51
C ARG A 227 -21.12 -9.44 10.52
N GLU A 228 -21.38 -9.88 11.75
CA GLU A 228 -21.70 -8.97 12.84
C GLU A 228 -20.47 -8.13 13.21
N PRO A 229 -20.64 -6.83 13.51
CA PRO A 229 -19.51 -5.99 13.94
C PRO A 229 -19.00 -6.46 15.30
N LEU A 230 -17.69 -6.71 15.39
CA LEU A 230 -17.02 -7.07 16.62
C LEU A 230 -16.47 -5.82 17.30
N SER A 231 -16.83 -5.60 18.56
CA SER A 231 -16.28 -4.52 19.38
C SER A 231 -14.81 -4.74 19.74
N ARG A 232 -14.39 -6.01 19.79
CA ARG A 232 -13.02 -6.44 20.08
C ARG A 232 -12.62 -7.59 19.15
N PRO A 233 -12.26 -7.30 17.89
CA PRO A 233 -11.95 -8.34 16.91
C PRO A 233 -10.64 -9.07 17.27
N PRO A 234 -10.64 -10.41 17.29
CA PRO A 234 -9.56 -11.20 17.88
C PRO A 234 -8.23 -11.06 17.14
N LEU A 235 -8.23 -11.03 15.80
CA LEU A 235 -7.00 -10.87 15.03
C LEU A 235 -6.38 -9.49 15.20
N VAL A 236 -7.20 -8.44 15.17
CA VAL A 236 -6.74 -7.05 15.29
C VAL A 236 -6.15 -6.82 16.69
N GLU A 237 -6.76 -7.44 17.71
CA GLU A 237 -6.24 -7.48 19.08
C GLU A 237 -4.92 -8.24 19.17
N ALA A 238 -4.84 -9.45 18.59
CA ALA A 238 -3.65 -10.28 18.62
C ALA A 238 -2.44 -9.56 18.00
N ILE A 239 -2.62 -8.93 16.84
CA ILE A 239 -1.59 -8.12 16.18
C ILE A 239 -1.17 -6.94 17.08
N ALA A 240 -2.12 -6.31 17.77
CA ALA A 240 -1.83 -5.13 18.58
C ALA A 240 -0.94 -5.43 19.80
N PHE A 241 -1.10 -6.62 20.38
CA PHE A 241 -0.41 -7.04 21.60
C PHE A 241 0.72 -8.06 21.36
N ASP A 242 1.03 -8.36 20.09
CA ASP A 242 2.09 -9.28 19.75
C ASP A 242 3.49 -8.68 20.05
N PRO A 243 4.35 -9.41 20.77
CA PRO A 243 5.65 -8.89 21.18
C PRO A 243 6.64 -8.75 20.01
N LEU A 244 6.55 -9.61 18.99
CA LEU A 244 7.42 -9.57 17.81
C LEU A 244 7.05 -8.37 16.93
N LEU A 245 5.75 -8.13 16.77
CA LEU A 245 5.24 -6.99 16.03
C LEU A 245 5.31 -5.69 16.82
N SER A 246 5.64 -5.68 18.12
CA SER A 246 5.56 -4.47 18.98
C SER A 246 6.23 -3.21 18.42
N LYS A 247 7.29 -3.34 17.62
CA LYS A 247 8.05 -2.22 17.03
C LYS A 247 7.70 -1.91 15.58
N THR A 248 6.87 -2.71 14.93
CA THR A 248 6.52 -2.51 13.52
C THR A 248 5.49 -1.40 13.34
N LYS A 249 5.34 -0.84 12.15
CA LYS A 249 4.22 0.07 11.84
C LYS A 249 3.01 -0.76 11.44
N ILE A 250 1.84 -0.45 11.98
CA ILE A 250 0.61 -1.18 11.68
C ILE A 250 -0.45 -0.15 11.33
N ILE A 251 -0.88 -0.17 10.08
CA ILE A 251 -1.75 0.84 9.47
C ILE A 251 -2.97 0.11 8.91
N SER A 252 -4.16 0.65 9.14
CA SER A 252 -5.41 0.14 8.57
C SER A 252 -5.85 1.00 7.38
N ASP A 253 -6.17 0.37 6.26
CA ASP A 253 -6.85 0.96 5.12
C ASP A 253 -8.19 0.25 4.90
N CYS A 254 -9.29 0.97 5.14
CA CYS A 254 -10.65 0.45 4.97
C CYS A 254 -11.13 0.45 3.52
N TRP A 255 -10.25 0.73 2.55
CA TRP A 255 -10.55 0.51 1.13
C TRP A 255 -10.64 -0.98 0.82
N SER A 256 -11.76 -1.40 0.25
CA SER A 256 -12.04 -2.79 -0.10
C SER A 256 -11.88 -3.00 -1.61
N PRO A 257 -10.88 -3.76 -2.08
CA PRO A 257 -10.73 -4.11 -3.50
C PRO A 257 -11.91 -4.92 -4.05
N PRO A 258 -12.47 -5.94 -3.35
CA PRO A 258 -13.62 -6.69 -3.84
C PRO A 258 -14.87 -5.85 -4.10
N ASP A 259 -15.17 -4.92 -3.20
CA ASP A 259 -16.38 -4.09 -3.27
C ASP A 259 -16.12 -2.75 -3.98
N LEU A 260 -14.86 -2.42 -4.26
CA LEU A 260 -14.39 -1.12 -4.74
C LEU A 260 -14.86 0.07 -3.89
N THR A 261 -15.28 -0.19 -2.65
CA THR A 261 -15.84 0.81 -1.72
C THR A 261 -14.89 1.08 -0.55
N ASN A 262 -15.19 2.14 0.22
CA ASN A 262 -14.57 2.35 1.52
C ASN A 262 -15.66 2.24 2.58
N ASN A 263 -15.42 1.44 3.62
CA ASN A 263 -16.34 1.33 4.73
C ASN A 263 -15.97 2.34 5.83
N ASP A 264 -16.89 3.24 6.16
CA ASP A 264 -16.71 4.20 7.25
C ASP A 264 -16.91 3.50 8.60
N VAL A 265 -15.83 2.91 9.12
CA VAL A 265 -15.82 2.22 10.42
C VAL A 265 -14.76 2.85 11.32
N VAL A 266 -15.09 2.99 12.61
CA VAL A 266 -14.11 3.40 13.63
C VAL A 266 -13.23 2.19 13.94
N PHE A 267 -11.97 2.23 13.51
CA PHE A 267 -11.07 1.10 13.66
C PHE A 267 -10.58 0.94 15.12
N PRO A 268 -10.68 -0.24 15.75
CA PRO A 268 -10.13 -0.46 17.07
C PRO A 268 -8.61 -0.39 17.02
N HIS A 269 -8.01 0.44 17.88
CA HIS A 269 -6.64 0.92 17.67
C HIS A 269 -5.65 0.51 18.77
N TRP A 270 -6.09 0.40 20.03
CA TRP A 270 -5.27 0.09 21.21
C TRP A 270 -3.92 0.84 21.28
N ASN A 271 -3.87 2.10 20.85
CA ASN A 271 -2.65 2.91 20.70
C ASN A 271 -1.54 2.21 19.89
N ARG A 272 -1.93 1.41 18.90
CA ARG A 272 -1.02 0.59 18.11
C ARG A 272 -1.27 0.70 16.62
N TRP A 273 -2.54 0.71 16.21
CA TRP A 273 -2.95 0.87 14.83
C TRP A 273 -3.07 2.34 14.45
N ALA A 274 -2.42 2.70 13.36
CA ALA A 274 -2.66 3.93 12.62
C ALA A 274 -3.75 3.70 11.56
N GLU A 275 -4.34 4.78 11.04
CA GLU A 275 -5.42 4.71 10.06
C GLU A 275 -5.10 5.62 8.86
N MET A 276 -5.34 5.12 7.65
CA MET A 276 -5.34 5.93 6.43
C MET A 276 -6.47 6.97 6.52
N ASN A 277 -6.10 8.26 6.58
CA ASN A 277 -7.03 9.34 6.89
C ASN A 277 -7.81 9.79 5.64
N ARG A 278 -8.89 9.06 5.35
CA ARG A 278 -9.81 9.38 4.25
C ARG A 278 -10.43 10.77 4.39
N LYS A 279 -10.77 11.19 5.60
CA LYS A 279 -11.39 12.50 5.84
C LYS A 279 -10.45 13.64 5.49
N PHE A 280 -9.15 13.49 5.74
CA PHE A 280 -8.12 14.42 5.25
C PHE A 280 -8.14 14.53 3.74
N CYS A 281 -8.11 13.39 3.04
CA CYS A 281 -8.17 13.35 1.59
C CYS A 281 -9.40 14.11 1.05
N GLN A 282 -10.58 13.77 1.55
CA GLN A 282 -11.85 14.35 1.09
C GLN A 282 -11.94 15.86 1.32
N ASP A 283 -11.64 16.32 2.54
CA ASP A 283 -11.84 17.72 2.89
C ASP A 283 -10.77 18.63 2.26
N VAL A 284 -9.54 18.15 2.11
CA VAL A 284 -8.49 18.88 1.39
C VAL A 284 -8.83 18.99 -0.10
N ARG A 285 -9.28 17.90 -0.73
CA ARG A 285 -9.77 17.92 -2.13
C ARG A 285 -10.95 18.89 -2.28
N ASN A 286 -11.96 18.77 -1.42
CA ASN A 286 -13.13 19.64 -1.41
C ASN A 286 -12.77 21.12 -1.26
N PHE A 287 -11.87 21.45 -0.33
CA PHE A 287 -11.46 22.82 -0.12
C PHE A 287 -10.72 23.39 -1.34
N LEU A 288 -9.79 22.63 -1.92
CA LEU A 288 -8.98 23.11 -3.04
C LEU A 288 -9.75 23.23 -4.36
N ARG A 289 -10.82 22.46 -4.55
CA ARG A 289 -11.78 22.67 -5.66
C ARG A 289 -12.78 23.82 -5.40
N GLY A 290 -12.79 24.40 -4.20
CA GLY A 290 -13.62 25.55 -3.84
C GLY A 290 -14.99 25.23 -3.23
N GLU A 291 -15.26 23.97 -2.87
CA GLU A 291 -16.55 23.52 -2.30
C GLU A 291 -16.48 23.15 -0.81
N GLY A 292 -15.28 23.10 -0.23
CA GLY A 292 -15.06 22.69 1.16
C GLY A 292 -15.10 23.83 2.18
N LEU A 293 -15.39 23.51 3.44
CA LEU A 293 -15.40 24.46 4.54
C LEU A 293 -13.98 24.72 5.08
N LEU A 294 -13.68 25.98 5.42
CA LEU A 294 -12.41 26.34 6.04
C LEU A 294 -12.20 25.66 7.40
N SER A 295 -13.26 25.43 8.17
CA SER A 295 -13.21 24.74 9.47
C SER A 295 -12.74 23.29 9.33
N ASP A 296 -13.18 22.61 8.26
CA ASP A 296 -12.84 21.22 8.02
C ASP A 296 -11.36 21.13 7.63
N LEU A 297 -10.92 21.98 6.69
CA LEU A 297 -9.50 22.10 6.35
C LEU A 297 -8.65 22.40 7.59
N ALA A 298 -9.04 23.37 8.41
CA ALA A 298 -8.31 23.71 9.62
C ALA A 298 -8.19 22.50 10.56
N THR A 299 -9.27 21.72 10.71
CA THR A 299 -9.26 20.51 11.54
C THR A 299 -8.32 19.45 10.97
N ARG A 300 -8.32 19.23 9.65
CA ARG A 300 -7.41 18.30 8.96
C ARG A 300 -5.95 18.71 9.11
N LEU A 301 -5.63 19.99 8.87
CA LEU A 301 -4.29 20.56 9.05
C LEU A 301 -3.85 20.60 10.52
N CYS A 302 -4.76 20.51 11.49
CA CYS A 302 -4.43 20.40 12.92
C CYS A 302 -4.39 18.94 13.40
N GLY A 303 -4.28 17.97 12.49
CA GLY A 303 -4.04 16.57 12.85
C GLY A 303 -5.32 15.78 13.09
N SER A 304 -6.45 16.28 12.58
CA SER A 304 -7.75 15.60 12.63
C SER A 304 -8.15 15.18 14.05
N GLY A 305 -8.06 16.12 15.00
CA GLY A 305 -8.35 15.88 16.42
C GLY A 305 -9.81 15.51 16.74
N ASP A 306 -10.72 15.62 15.79
CA ASP A 306 -12.09 15.06 15.84
C ASP A 306 -12.10 13.53 15.68
N ILE A 307 -11.11 12.96 15.00
CA ILE A 307 -10.92 11.51 14.80
C ILE A 307 -9.88 10.98 15.80
N PHE A 308 -8.71 11.63 15.87
CA PHE A 308 -7.54 11.15 16.62
C PHE A 308 -7.37 11.89 17.97
N LYS A 309 -8.45 11.99 18.74
CA LYS A 309 -8.44 12.58 20.09
C LYS A 309 -7.87 11.61 21.13
N ALA A 310 -7.23 12.14 22.17
CA ALA A 310 -6.74 11.37 23.32
C ALA A 310 -7.76 10.30 23.79
N PRO A 311 -7.35 9.03 23.97
CA PRO A 311 -5.97 8.55 24.09
C PRO A 311 -5.19 8.43 22.78
N ARG A 312 -5.83 8.58 21.62
CA ARG A 312 -5.13 8.68 20.33
C ARG A 312 -4.31 9.96 20.25
N CYS A 313 -3.30 9.95 19.39
CA CYS A 313 -2.62 11.16 18.99
C CYS A 313 -2.64 11.31 17.45
N PRO A 314 -2.45 12.53 16.94
CA PRO A 314 -2.37 12.78 15.51
C PRO A 314 -1.31 11.94 14.76
N ALA A 315 -0.29 11.39 15.44
CA ALA A 315 0.71 10.53 14.81
C ALA A 315 0.14 9.21 14.28
N TYR A 316 -1.08 8.81 14.69
CA TYR A 316 -1.79 7.65 14.14
C TYR A 316 -2.57 7.98 12.87
N SER A 317 -2.48 9.21 12.37
CA SER A 317 -3.14 9.68 11.16
C SER A 317 -2.20 9.62 9.96
N PHE A 318 -2.45 8.71 9.02
CA PHE A 318 -1.73 8.67 7.74
C PHE A 318 -2.46 9.52 6.71
N ASN A 319 -1.99 10.75 6.51
CA ASN A 319 -2.65 11.69 5.61
C ASN A 319 -2.22 11.48 4.16
N TYR A 320 -3.20 11.56 3.25
CA TYR A 320 -3.00 11.41 1.82
C TYR A 320 -4.00 12.26 1.05
N VAL A 321 -3.64 12.66 -0.16
CA VAL A 321 -4.52 13.32 -1.12
C VAL A 321 -4.83 12.40 -2.27
N THR A 322 -3.89 11.54 -2.68
CA THR A 322 -4.10 10.55 -3.75
C THR A 322 -3.79 9.17 -3.22
N LYS A 323 -4.22 8.14 -3.95
CA LYS A 323 -3.82 6.75 -3.70
C LYS A 323 -3.60 6.09 -5.05
N ASN A 324 -3.17 4.84 -5.04
CA ASN A 324 -2.92 4.08 -6.26
C ASN A 324 -4.18 3.64 -7.02
N VAL A 325 -5.34 3.69 -6.37
CA VAL A 325 -6.65 3.48 -6.99
C VAL A 325 -7.40 4.79 -7.05
N GLY A 326 -7.81 5.18 -8.25
CA GLY A 326 -8.41 6.48 -8.50
C GLY A 326 -7.48 7.41 -9.29
N LEU A 327 -7.73 8.71 -9.18
CA LEU A 327 -6.98 9.71 -9.94
C LEU A 327 -5.60 9.97 -9.32
N THR A 328 -4.60 10.08 -10.18
CA THR A 328 -3.29 10.61 -9.82
C THR A 328 -3.40 12.10 -9.46
N LEU A 329 -2.38 12.69 -8.84
CA LEU A 329 -2.43 14.11 -8.46
C LEU A 329 -2.57 15.03 -9.68
N VAL A 330 -1.97 14.64 -10.81
CA VAL A 330 -2.07 15.36 -12.08
C VAL A 330 -3.48 15.20 -12.67
N ASP A 331 -4.03 13.99 -12.63
CA ASP A 331 -5.37 13.73 -13.16
C ASP A 331 -6.46 14.38 -12.30
N LEU A 332 -6.25 14.47 -10.99
CA LEU A 332 -7.14 15.14 -10.04
C LEU A 332 -7.36 16.62 -10.39
N VAL A 333 -6.37 17.27 -10.99
CA VAL A 333 -6.46 18.67 -11.46
C VAL A 333 -6.73 18.78 -12.97
N SER A 334 -6.86 17.66 -13.67
CA SER A 334 -7.00 17.61 -15.14
C SER A 334 -8.33 17.03 -15.62
N PHE A 335 -9.03 16.27 -14.77
CA PHE A 335 -10.31 15.64 -15.10
C PHE A 335 -11.42 16.03 -14.12
N SER A 336 -12.67 16.03 -14.59
CA SER A 336 -13.87 16.35 -13.82
C SER A 336 -14.95 15.27 -13.98
N GLU A 337 -15.95 15.29 -13.09
CA GLU A 337 -16.91 14.20 -12.86
C GLU A 337 -17.78 13.79 -14.08
N ASN A 338 -17.76 14.53 -15.19
CA ASN A 338 -18.66 14.31 -16.33
C ASN A 338 -18.15 13.32 -17.40
N SER A 339 -17.00 12.67 -17.21
CA SER A 339 -16.49 11.65 -18.13
C SER A 339 -16.15 10.35 -17.40
N THR A 340 -17.01 9.34 -17.61
CA THR A 340 -16.87 7.90 -17.27
C THR A 340 -16.86 7.50 -15.78
N GLU A 341 -16.87 6.17 -15.52
CA GLU A 341 -17.14 5.42 -14.27
C GLU A 341 -16.34 5.82 -13.00
N HIS A 342 -15.59 6.92 -13.02
CA HIS A 342 -14.81 7.48 -11.90
C HIS A 342 -15.42 8.77 -11.31
N ALA A 343 -16.73 8.97 -11.52
CA ALA A 343 -17.51 10.19 -11.28
C ALA A 343 -17.65 10.69 -9.81
N SER A 344 -16.75 10.35 -8.87
CA SER A 344 -16.88 10.76 -7.45
C SER A 344 -15.56 11.11 -6.74
N GLU A 345 -14.48 11.32 -7.48
CA GLU A 345 -13.13 11.53 -6.93
C GLU A 345 -12.86 12.95 -6.38
N LEU A 346 -13.86 13.84 -6.31
CA LEU A 346 -13.70 15.22 -5.83
C LEU A 346 -12.61 15.99 -6.60
N SER A 347 -12.56 15.82 -7.92
CA SER A 347 -11.55 16.39 -8.82
C SER A 347 -12.02 17.71 -9.46
N TRP A 348 -11.07 18.46 -10.04
CA TRP A 348 -11.39 19.67 -10.80
C TRP A 348 -10.42 19.85 -11.98
N ASN A 349 -10.94 19.84 -13.20
CA ASN A 349 -10.16 19.91 -14.44
C ASN A 349 -9.47 21.28 -14.72
N CYS A 350 -9.69 22.27 -13.84
CA CYS A 350 -9.15 23.62 -13.94
C CYS A 350 -9.60 24.41 -15.19
N GLY A 351 -10.72 24.02 -15.81
CA GLY A 351 -11.37 24.74 -16.91
C GLY A 351 -11.37 24.01 -18.26
N GLU A 352 -10.59 22.95 -18.41
CA GLU A 352 -10.56 22.12 -19.62
C GLU A 352 -10.37 20.65 -19.26
N GLU A 353 -11.08 19.75 -19.92
CA GLU A 353 -11.02 18.31 -19.63
C GLU A 353 -9.81 17.66 -20.30
N GLY A 354 -8.99 16.95 -19.52
CA GLY A 354 -7.87 16.15 -20.04
C GLY A 354 -6.64 16.97 -20.46
N PRO A 355 -5.78 16.42 -21.34
CA PRO A 355 -4.58 17.09 -21.84
C PRO A 355 -4.91 18.40 -22.57
N THR A 356 -4.12 19.46 -22.33
CA THR A 356 -4.33 20.78 -22.94
C THR A 356 -3.01 21.50 -23.18
N ASP A 357 -2.97 22.27 -24.27
CA ASP A 357 -1.85 23.16 -24.60
C ASP A 357 -2.10 24.61 -24.14
N LYS A 358 -3.25 24.89 -23.50
CA LYS A 358 -3.58 26.24 -23.04
C LYS A 358 -2.76 26.60 -21.80
N TYR A 359 -1.81 27.52 -22.00
CA TYR A 359 -0.94 28.02 -20.93
C TYR A 359 -1.69 28.47 -19.68
N SER A 360 -2.82 29.16 -19.83
CA SER A 360 -3.64 29.64 -18.71
C SER A 360 -4.20 28.50 -17.84
N VAL A 361 -4.50 27.34 -18.43
CA VAL A 361 -4.99 26.17 -17.69
C VAL A 361 -3.84 25.45 -17.01
N LEU A 362 -2.72 25.26 -17.73
CA LEU A 362 -1.51 24.61 -17.19
C LEU A 362 -0.96 25.33 -15.97
N GLU A 363 -0.95 26.67 -15.97
CA GLU A 363 -0.52 27.47 -14.83
C GLU A 363 -1.41 27.25 -13.59
N ILE A 364 -2.73 27.17 -13.79
CA ILE A 364 -3.68 26.88 -12.70
C ILE A 364 -3.47 25.47 -12.16
N ARG A 365 -3.31 24.47 -13.05
CA ARG A 365 -3.06 23.07 -12.65
C ARG A 365 -1.77 22.94 -11.84
N LEU A 366 -0.68 23.57 -12.30
CA LEU A 366 0.59 23.57 -11.57
C LEU A 366 0.45 24.24 -10.19
N ARG A 367 -0.32 25.32 -10.10
CA ARG A 367 -0.62 25.97 -8.81
C ARG A 367 -1.44 25.05 -7.90
N GLN A 368 -2.43 24.33 -8.43
CA GLN A 368 -3.23 23.39 -7.64
C GLN A 368 -2.41 22.20 -7.14
N VAL A 369 -1.55 21.62 -7.98
CA VAL A 369 -0.59 20.59 -7.57
C VAL A 369 0.27 21.09 -6.40
N ARG A 370 0.82 22.30 -6.50
CA ARG A 370 1.59 22.91 -5.40
C ARG A 370 0.75 23.14 -4.15
N ASN A 371 -0.52 23.55 -4.28
CA ASN A 371 -1.42 23.71 -3.14
C ASN A 371 -1.66 22.37 -2.42
N PHE A 372 -1.88 21.29 -3.16
CA PHE A 372 -1.99 19.95 -2.58
C PHE A 372 -0.69 19.54 -1.89
N CYS A 373 0.48 19.75 -2.52
CA CYS A 373 1.78 19.50 -1.90
C CYS A 373 1.99 20.29 -0.60
N LEU A 374 1.56 21.56 -0.57
CA LEU A 374 1.63 22.41 0.60
C LEU A 374 0.71 21.93 1.73
N SER A 375 -0.43 21.29 1.41
CA SER A 375 -1.33 20.76 2.44
C SER A 375 -0.66 19.67 3.30
N TYR A 376 0.30 18.93 2.74
CA TYR A 376 1.17 18.02 3.50
C TYR A 376 2.27 18.75 4.30
N SER A 377 2.70 19.93 3.84
CA SER A 377 3.91 20.63 4.31
C SER A 377 3.66 21.53 5.53
N PHE A 378 2.41 21.77 5.92
CA PHE A 378 2.10 22.48 7.18
C PHE A 378 2.53 21.71 8.44
N HIS A 379 3.20 20.56 8.29
CA HIS A 379 3.81 19.73 9.34
C HIS A 379 5.34 19.66 9.31
N TRP A 380 6.01 20.62 8.67
CA TRP A 380 7.48 20.78 8.69
C TRP A 380 8.27 19.55 8.23
N VAL A 381 7.89 19.01 7.07
CA VAL A 381 8.84 18.33 6.18
C VAL A 381 8.78 19.01 4.81
N PHE A 382 9.90 19.59 4.39
CA PHE A 382 10.05 20.15 3.04
C PHE A 382 9.95 19.00 2.04
N LEU A 383 9.00 19.10 1.12
CA LEU A 383 8.73 18.04 0.16
C LEU A 383 8.92 18.56 -1.26
N PHE A 384 9.99 18.10 -1.90
CA PHE A 384 10.36 18.39 -3.28
C PHE A 384 9.83 17.28 -4.20
N LEU A 385 8.70 17.46 -4.90
CA LEU A 385 8.25 16.50 -5.93
C LEU A 385 7.48 17.09 -7.11
N LEU A 386 8.00 16.81 -8.31
CA LEU A 386 7.33 15.98 -9.34
C LEU A 386 8.30 15.71 -10.50
N TRP A 387 8.50 14.44 -10.85
CA TRP A 387 8.86 14.01 -12.20
C TRP A 387 8.06 12.76 -12.56
N GLY A 388 7.59 12.72 -13.81
CA GLY A 388 6.52 11.85 -14.26
C GLY A 388 6.82 10.36 -14.10
N MET A 389 6.02 9.69 -13.27
CA MET A 389 5.66 8.28 -13.42
C MET A 389 4.24 8.10 -12.88
N ASN A 390 3.34 7.58 -13.71
CA ASN A 390 1.89 7.44 -13.51
C ASN A 390 1.45 6.50 -12.36
N ALA A 391 2.18 6.40 -11.24
CA ALA A 391 1.84 5.40 -10.20
C ALA A 391 2.27 5.74 -8.76
N ALA A 392 2.80 6.94 -8.49
CA ALA A 392 3.38 7.23 -7.17
C ALA A 392 2.49 8.15 -6.34
N THR A 393 2.18 7.71 -5.12
CA THR A 393 1.47 8.50 -4.10
C THR A 393 2.39 8.72 -2.91
N LEU A 394 2.39 9.94 -2.40
CA LEU A 394 3.10 10.32 -1.18
C LEU A 394 2.14 10.37 0.01
N LEU A 395 2.55 9.79 1.14
CA LEU A 395 1.80 9.79 2.39
C LEU A 395 2.64 10.49 3.47
N VAL A 396 2.01 11.34 4.29
CA VAL A 396 2.69 12.08 5.36
C VAL A 396 1.96 11.87 6.68
N VAL A 397 2.71 11.57 7.74
CA VAL A 397 2.17 11.46 9.11
C VAL A 397 2.38 12.77 9.86
N TYR A 398 1.37 13.17 10.64
CA TYR A 398 1.33 14.46 11.35
C TYR A 398 2.31 14.54 12.56
N HIS A 399 2.93 15.70 12.78
CA HIS A 399 3.73 16.04 13.97
C HIS A 399 3.14 17.23 14.77
N PRO A 400 2.84 17.09 16.08
CA PRO A 400 2.49 18.22 16.94
C PRO A 400 3.77 18.90 17.51
N MET A 401 4.03 20.16 17.14
CA MET A 401 5.05 21.05 17.73
C MET A 401 6.51 20.54 17.77
N ALA A 402 7.32 20.87 16.77
CA ALA A 402 8.78 20.95 16.93
C ALA A 402 9.20 22.44 16.94
N ARG A 403 9.76 22.91 18.07
CA ARG A 403 10.34 24.26 18.19
C ARG A 403 11.78 24.25 17.67
N GLY A 404 12.02 24.96 16.56
CA GLY A 404 13.34 25.41 16.12
C GLY A 404 13.91 24.66 14.92
N CYS A 405 14.06 25.36 13.77
CA CYS A 405 15.24 25.36 12.88
C CYS A 405 14.97 26.17 11.60
N GLN A 406 16.06 26.70 11.01
CA GLN A 406 16.11 27.78 10.01
C GLN A 406 15.58 27.42 8.62
N LEU A 407 14.95 28.41 7.97
CA LEU A 407 14.62 28.42 6.54
C LEU A 407 15.88 28.60 5.69
N ILE A 408 16.11 27.71 4.73
CA ILE A 408 16.95 27.98 3.55
C ILE A 408 16.11 27.61 2.34
N GLY A 409 15.77 28.61 1.53
CA GLY A 409 14.89 28.48 0.39
C GLY A 409 15.65 28.34 -0.92
N GLU A 410 15.29 27.32 -1.71
CA GLU A 410 15.47 27.31 -3.16
C GLU A 410 14.25 26.60 -3.79
N ILE A 411 13.52 27.33 -4.63
CA ILE A 411 12.41 26.84 -5.45
C ILE A 411 12.99 26.57 -6.83
N ILE A 412 13.15 25.30 -7.22
CA ILE A 412 13.54 24.95 -8.59
C ILE A 412 12.26 24.75 -9.41
N VAL A 413 12.10 25.61 -10.42
CA VAL A 413 11.09 25.52 -11.48
C VAL A 413 11.67 24.69 -12.61
N LEU A 414 11.05 23.57 -13.01
CA LEU A 414 11.43 22.88 -14.25
C LEU A 414 10.24 22.33 -15.06
N ASP A 415 10.21 22.86 -16.29
CA ASP A 415 9.58 22.53 -17.57
C ASP A 415 8.64 21.33 -17.71
N MET A 416 7.42 21.64 -18.18
CA MET A 416 6.51 20.71 -18.83
C MET A 416 6.93 20.52 -20.29
N ALA A 417 7.67 19.46 -20.59
CA ALA A 417 7.79 18.96 -21.96
C ALA A 417 7.02 17.65 -22.09
N TYR A 418 5.72 17.75 -22.41
CA TYR A 418 4.97 16.66 -23.00
C TYR A 418 5.61 16.31 -24.36
N LYS A 419 5.95 15.04 -24.57
CA LYS A 419 6.18 14.45 -25.89
C LYS A 419 5.49 13.10 -25.97
#